data_AF-K2EXH6-F1
#
_entry.id   AF-K2EXH6-F1
#
_cell.length_a   1.000
_cell.length_b   1.000
_cell.length_c   1.000
_cell.angle_alpha   90.00
_cell.angle_beta   90.00
_cell.angle_gamma   90.00
#
_symmetry.space_group_name_H-M   'P 1'
#
loop_
_entity.id
_entity.type
_entity.pdbx_description
1 polymer ?
#
loop_
_entity_poly.entity_id
_entity_poly.type
_entity_poly.pdbx_seq_one_letter_code
_entity_poly.pdbx_strand_id
1 'polypeptide(L)' 'MHAQGDNRAMPLRYMLSLTNEKPFDFEHYGEAEILYFIIPKSETLQKQTMWEYTSFGGTKILNKWQINSVFDIYKVGK' A
#
# COMPACT_ATOMS: atom_id res chain seq x y z
N MET A 1 2.33 -14.13 23.38
CA MET A 1 1.80 -14.36 22.02
C MET A 1 1.13 -13.08 21.58
N HIS A 2 1.82 -12.27 20.77
CA HIS A 2 1.24 -11.05 20.22
C HIS A 2 0.16 -11.47 19.24
N ALA A 3 -1.10 -11.13 19.53
CA ALA A 3 -2.17 -11.22 18.56
C ALA A 3 -1.71 -10.39 17.35
N GLN A 4 -1.35 -11.08 16.26
CA GLN A 4 -1.26 -10.44 14.94
C GLN A 4 -2.64 -9.84 14.73
N GLY A 5 -2.74 -8.52 14.91
CA GLY A 5 -3.96 -7.78 14.68
C GLY A 5 -4.45 -8.19 13.31
N ASP A 6 -5.66 -8.73 13.26
CA ASP A 6 -6.26 -9.22 12.03
C ASP A 6 -6.58 -8.02 11.13
N ASN A 7 -5.54 -7.54 10.46
CA ASN A 7 -5.60 -6.40 9.55
C ASN A 7 -6.36 -6.77 8.26
N ARG A 8 -6.85 -8.01 8.12
CA ARG A 8 -7.77 -8.42 7.02
C ARG A 8 -9.04 -7.57 7.01
N ALA A 9 -9.37 -6.92 8.13
CA ALA A 9 -10.56 -6.12 8.35
C ALA A 9 -10.39 -4.59 8.16
N MET A 10 -9.25 -4.07 7.67
CA MET A 10 -9.21 -2.64 7.32
C MET A 10 -10.01 -2.39 6.03
N PRO A 11 -11.12 -1.63 6.10
CA PRO A 11 -11.90 -1.31 4.93
C PRO A 11 -11.08 -0.27 4.19
N LEU A 12 -10.76 -0.58 2.95
CA LEU A 12 -10.51 0.30 1.80
C LEU A 12 -9.56 -0.46 0.87
N ARG A 13 -9.95 -1.70 0.54
CA ARG A 13 -9.53 -2.37 -0.70
C ARG A 13 -10.21 -1.63 -1.85
N TYR A 14 -9.82 -0.38 -2.11
CA TYR A 14 -10.21 0.25 -3.35
C TYR A 14 -9.52 -0.52 -4.45
N MET A 15 -10.31 -1.27 -5.21
CA MET A 15 -9.87 -1.91 -6.43
C MET A 15 -9.44 -0.81 -7.40
N LEU A 16 -8.15 -0.46 -7.39
CA LEU A 16 -7.49 0.27 -8.45
C LEU A 16 -7.39 -0.70 -9.64
N SER A 17 -8.50 -0.88 -10.37
CA SER A 17 -8.44 -1.44 -11.72
C SER A 17 -7.86 -0.37 -12.62
N LEU A 18 -6.53 -0.22 -12.54
CA LEU A 18 -5.80 0.51 -13.55
C LEU A 18 -5.69 -0.44 -14.74
N THR A 19 -6.38 -0.10 -15.83
CA THR A 19 -6.12 -0.65 -17.16
C THR A 19 -6.15 -2.19 -17.25
N ASN A 20 -7.16 -2.85 -16.66
CA ASN A 20 -7.39 -4.31 -16.68
C ASN A 20 -6.46 -5.19 -15.84
N GLU A 21 -5.63 -4.63 -14.96
CA GLU A 21 -4.87 -5.45 -14.01
C GLU A 21 -5.66 -5.74 -12.74
N LYS A 22 -5.63 -7.00 -12.30
CA LYS A 22 -6.23 -7.42 -11.03
C LYS A 22 -5.19 -7.26 -9.92
N PRO A 23 -5.53 -6.62 -8.79
CA PRO A 23 -4.65 -6.63 -7.64
C PRO A 23 -4.42 -8.07 -7.16
N PHE A 24 -3.24 -8.34 -6.61
CA PHE A 24 -2.96 -9.59 -5.93
C PHE A 24 -3.87 -9.75 -4.71
N ASP A 25 -4.24 -10.99 -4.41
CA ASP A 25 -4.88 -11.33 -3.14
C ASP A 25 -3.90 -11.10 -1.97
N PHE A 26 -4.45 -10.92 -0.77
CA PHE A 26 -3.66 -10.53 0.40
C PHE A 26 -2.53 -11.51 0.75
N GLU A 27 -2.67 -12.77 0.36
CA GLU A 27 -1.70 -13.84 0.56
C GLU A 27 -0.49 -13.72 -0.36
N HIS A 28 -0.62 -12.99 -1.49
CA HIS A 28 0.38 -12.90 -2.55
C HIS A 28 1.06 -11.51 -2.62
N TYR A 29 0.81 -10.59 -1.68
CA TYR A 29 1.46 -9.27 -1.69
C TYR A 29 2.98 -9.32 -1.59
N GLY A 30 3.54 -10.37 -0.96
CA GLY A 30 4.99 -10.59 -0.94
C GLY A 30 5.58 -10.85 -2.34
N GLU A 31 4.76 -11.23 -3.32
CA GLU A 31 5.16 -11.46 -4.71
C GLU A 31 5.02 -10.19 -5.58
N ALA A 32 4.38 -9.15 -5.07
CA ALA A 32 4.21 -7.91 -5.82
C ALA A 32 5.57 -7.23 -6.04
N GLU A 33 5.78 -6.69 -7.24
CA GLU A 33 6.94 -5.85 -7.56
C GLU A 33 6.66 -4.36 -7.37
N ILE A 34 5.37 -4.00 -7.36
CA ILE A 34 4.90 -2.63 -7.26
C ILE A 34 3.74 -2.57 -6.27
N LEU A 35 3.74 -1.56 -5.40
CA LEU A 35 2.58 -1.17 -4.62
C LEU A 35 2.23 0.30 -4.84
N TYR A 36 0.94 0.59 -4.77
CA TYR A 36 0.42 1.94 -4.77
C TYR A 36 -0.22 2.24 -3.41
N PHE A 37 0.18 3.34 -2.79
CA PHE A 37 -0.37 3.82 -1.54
C PHE A 37 -1.03 5.18 -1.74
N ILE A 38 -2.23 5.35 -1.20
CA ILE A 38 -2.86 6.66 -1.05
C ILE A 38 -2.76 7.03 0.42
N ILE A 39 -2.01 8.09 0.73
CA ILE A 39 -1.72 8.48 2.11
C ILE A 39 -2.10 9.95 2.28
N PRO A 40 -2.74 10.33 3.41
CA PRO A 40 -2.92 11.74 3.77
C PRO A 40 -1.57 12.47 3.82
N LYS A 41 -1.52 13.74 3.39
CA LYS A 41 -0.28 14.54 3.44
C LYS A 41 0.26 14.76 4.86
N SER A 42 -0.59 14.56 5.87
CA SER A 42 -0.21 14.60 7.29
C SER A 42 0.56 13.35 7.74
N GLU A 43 0.56 12.29 6.94
CA GLU A 43 1.19 11.01 7.24
C GLU A 43 2.40 10.76 6.33
N THR A 44 3.27 9.85 6.77
CA THR A 44 4.49 9.47 6.04
C THR A 44 4.50 7.98 5.80
N LEU A 45 4.88 7.56 4.58
CA LEU A 45 4.95 6.16 4.18
C LEU A 45 5.77 5.29 5.16
N GLN A 46 6.87 5.81 5.69
CA GLN A 46 7.76 5.09 6.63
C GLN A 46 7.10 4.74 7.97
N LYS A 47 5.99 5.41 8.32
CA LYS A 47 5.23 5.15 9.55
C LYS A 47 4.08 4.16 9.34
N GLN A 48 3.87 3.70 8.11
CA GLN A 48 2.82 2.74 7.81
C GLN A 48 3.19 1.36 8.36
N THR A 49 2.38 0.87 9.31
CA THR A 49 2.54 -0.45 9.93
C THR A 49 1.57 -1.48 9.35
N MET A 50 0.98 -1.19 8.19
CA MET A 50 0.05 -2.09 7.52
C MET A 50 0.76 -3.38 7.08
N TRP A 51 0.05 -4.50 7.20
CA TRP A 51 0.60 -5.83 6.87
C TRP A 51 1.07 -5.91 5.42
N GLU A 52 0.35 -5.26 4.51
CA GLU A 52 0.67 -5.17 3.08
C GLU A 52 2.02 -4.50 2.85
N TYR A 53 2.28 -3.40 3.56
CA TYR A 53 3.56 -2.68 3.46
C TYR A 53 4.71 -3.50 4.05
N THR A 54 4.49 -4.15 5.21
CA THR A 54 5.52 -5.00 5.82
C THR A 54 5.81 -6.25 5.01
N SER A 55 4.79 -6.85 4.38
CA SER A 55 4.92 -8.07 3.56
C SER A 55 5.61 -7.81 2.23
N PHE A 56 5.46 -6.60 1.70
CA PHE A 56 6.11 -6.19 0.45
C PHE A 56 7.64 -6.09 0.56
N GLY A 57 8.16 -5.76 1.74
CA GLY A 57 9.60 -5.71 2.01
C GLY A 57 10.23 -4.34 1.78
N GLY A 58 11.51 -4.31 1.42
CA GLY A 58 12.27 -3.07 1.21
C GLY A 58 11.60 -2.18 0.15
N THR A 59 11.37 -0.91 0.49
CA THR A 59 10.59 -0.01 -0.37
C THR A 59 11.44 1.13 -0.89
N LYS A 60 11.51 1.24 -2.22
CA LYS A 60 11.98 2.45 -2.91
C LYS A 60 10.79 3.21 -3.45
N ILE A 61 10.67 4.49 -3.10
CA ILE A 61 9.69 5.38 -3.71
C ILE A 61 10.12 5.61 -5.16
N LEU A 62 9.35 5.06 -6.12
CA LEU A 62 9.58 5.23 -7.55
C LEU A 62 8.98 6.55 -8.03
N ASN A 63 7.76 6.84 -7.58
CA ASN A 63 7.03 8.05 -7.94
C ASN A 63 6.14 8.52 -6.78
N LYS A 64 5.85 9.82 -6.81
CA LYS A 64 4.88 10.47 -5.94
C LYS A 64 4.02 11.40 -6.78
N TRP A 65 2.71 11.32 -6.63
CA TRP A 65 1.75 12.24 -7.25
C TRP A 65 0.87 12.87 -6.19
N GLN A 66 0.49 14.13 -6.39
CA GLN A 66 -0.49 14.80 -5.54
C GLN A 66 -1.86 14.64 -6.17
N ILE A 67 -2.83 14.06 -5.43
CA ILE A 67 -4.21 13.97 -5.91
C ILE A 67 -4.91 15.31 -5.71
N ASN A 68 -4.79 15.85 -4.50
CA ASN A 68 -5.44 17.09 -4.08
C ASN A 68 -4.70 17.72 -2.89
N SER A 69 -5.32 18.64 -2.16
CA SER A 69 -4.74 19.27 -0.98
C SER A 69 -4.56 18.33 0.20
N VAL A 70 -5.22 17.17 0.21
CA VAL A 70 -5.32 16.25 1.35
C VAL A 70 -4.49 14.98 1.17
N PHE A 71 -4.38 14.45 -0.06
CA PHE A 71 -3.79 13.13 -0.33
C PHE A 71 -2.65 13.16 -1.34
N ASP A 72 -1.68 12.27 -1.12
CA ASP A 72 -0.63 11.91 -2.05
C ASP A 72 -0.76 10.42 -2.44
N ILE A 73 -0.43 10.10 -3.69
CA ILE A 73 -0.19 8.73 -4.17
C ILE A 73 1.31 8.47 -4.19
N TYR A 74 1.72 7.32 -3.66
CA TYR A 74 3.06 6.80 -3.79
C TYR A 74 3.02 5.52 -4.62
N LYS A 75 3.87 5.45 -5.65
CA LYS A 75 4.25 4.18 -6.28
C LYS A 75 5.57 3.76 -5.69
N VAL A 76 5.59 2.58 -5.09
CA VAL A 76 6.78 1.99 -4.49
C VAL A 76 7.12 0.70 -5.21
N GLY A 77 8.42 0.45 -5.34
CA GLY A 77 8.98 -0.80 -5.85
C GLY A 77 9.88 -1.43 -4.81
N LYS A 78 10.17 -2.72 -5.00
CA LYS A 78 11.28 -3.40 -4.33
C LYS A 78 12.63 -2.87 -4.80
#